data_AF-A0A1D2WCU8-F1
#
_entry.id   AF-A0A1D2WCU8-F1
#
_cell.length_a   1.000
_cell.length_b   1.000
_cell.length_c   1.000
_cell.angle_alpha   90.00
_cell.angle_beta   90.00
_cell.angle_gamma   90.00
#
_symmetry.space_group_name_H-M   'P 1'
#
loop_
_entity.id
_entity.type
_entity.pdbx_description
1 polymer ?
#
loop_
_entity_poly.entity_id
_entity_poly.type
_entity_poly.pdbx_seq_one_letter_code
_entity_poly.pdbx_strand_id
1 'polypeptide(L)'
;MLELTKRQFLKKSAKCMDETGGLLLLLKEIIDNESQGKISNSEASKKLDIIRKEIEVIFYEFEKLNSPSRCSSLKQKVLNILISMQEIVVINSESLYAAKEGLNGQSQNKLSESRARLEKFRKDFHDVTKRVNVLLTEKKSSKT
;
A
#
# COMPACT_ATOMS: atom_id res chain seq x y z
N MET A 1 18.69 -14.93 15.04
CA MET A 1 18.47 -13.55 14.54
C MET A 1 17.99 -12.72 15.73
N LEU A 2 18.62 -11.60 16.08
CA LEU A 2 18.22 -10.81 17.26
C LEU A 2 16.87 -10.12 17.00
N GLU A 3 15.92 -10.24 17.93
CA GLU A 3 14.65 -9.53 17.85
C GLU A 3 14.86 -8.02 17.98
N LEU A 4 14.11 -7.24 17.21
CA LEU A 4 14.11 -5.78 17.35
C LEU A 4 13.46 -5.39 18.67
N THR A 5 13.89 -4.27 19.26
CA THR A 5 13.09 -3.66 20.34
C THR A 5 11.76 -3.15 19.80
N LYS A 6 10.72 -3.06 20.66
CA LYS A 6 9.40 -2.47 20.29
C LYS A 6 9.57 -1.11 19.59
N ARG A 7 10.45 -0.25 20.11
CA ARG A 7 10.66 1.09 19.54
C ARG A 7 11.33 1.04 18.15
N GLN A 8 12.32 0.17 17.95
CA GLN A 8 12.94 -0.01 16.62
C GLN A 8 11.94 -0.57 15.61
N PHE A 9 11.15 -1.57 16.00
CA PHE A 9 10.10 -2.12 15.15
C PHE A 9 9.08 -1.03 14.75
N LEU A 10 8.55 -0.27 15.73
CA LEU A 10 7.58 0.80 15.46
C LEU A 10 8.13 1.91 14.56
N LYS A 11 9.40 2.30 14.72
CA LYS A 11 10.04 3.26 13.80
C LYS A 11 10.10 2.74 12.37
N LYS A 12 10.42 1.45 12.19
CA LYS A 12 10.44 0.82 10.86
C LYS A 12 9.03 0.66 10.29
N SER A 13 8.02 0.36 11.12
CA SER A 13 6.62 0.38 10.71
C SER A 13 6.19 1.78 10.25
N ALA A 14 6.52 2.83 11.00
CA ALA A 14 6.19 4.20 10.60
C ALA A 14 6.81 4.56 9.25
N LYS A 15 8.11 4.26 9.06
CA LYS A 15 8.79 4.46 7.78
C LYS A 15 8.09 3.73 6.62
N CYS A 16 7.75 2.46 6.82
CA CYS A 16 7.02 1.67 5.84
C CYS A 16 5.65 2.27 5.50
N MET A 17 4.90 2.77 6.50
CA MET A 17 3.64 3.47 6.27
C MET A 17 3.84 4.78 5.49
N ASP A 18 4.88 5.55 5.79
CA ASP A 18 5.19 6.80 5.07
C ASP A 18 5.53 6.55 3.60
N GLU A 19 6.39 5.55 3.32
CA GLU A 19 6.75 5.13 1.96
C GLU A 19 5.51 4.65 1.17
N THR A 20 4.69 3.82 1.80
CA THR A 20 3.42 3.35 1.24
C THR A 20 2.45 4.51 0.98
N GLY A 21 2.43 5.52 1.86
CA GLY A 21 1.62 6.72 1.71
C GLY A 21 2.00 7.53 0.47
N GLY A 22 3.29 7.64 0.17
CA GLY A 22 3.79 8.25 -1.07
C GLY A 22 3.28 7.51 -2.32
N LEU A 23 3.40 6.18 -2.32
CA LEU A 23 2.89 5.35 -3.41
C LEU A 23 1.37 5.45 -3.57
N LEU A 24 0.62 5.58 -2.47
CA LEU A 24 -0.85 5.72 -2.50
C LEU A 24 -1.26 6.99 -3.26
N LEU A 25 -0.56 8.09 -3.03
CA LEU A 25 -0.83 9.35 -3.74
C LEU A 25 -0.59 9.20 -5.24
N LEU A 26 0.52 8.57 -5.63
CA LEU A 26 0.86 8.31 -7.03
C LEU A 26 -0.17 7.38 -7.69
N LEU A 27 -0.55 6.31 -7.01
CA LEU A 27 -1.55 5.35 -7.52
C LEU A 27 -2.90 6.03 -7.74
N LYS A 28 -3.34 6.85 -6.78
CA LYS A 28 -4.57 7.63 -6.91
C LYS A 28 -4.51 8.56 -8.12
N GLU A 29 -3.41 9.29 -8.29
CA GLU A 29 -3.23 10.19 -9.42
C GLU A 29 -3.30 9.46 -10.76
N ILE A 30 -2.66 8.28 -10.87
CA ILE A 30 -2.70 7.46 -12.09
C ILE A 30 -4.14 7.05 -12.40
N ILE A 31 -4.86 6.51 -11.43
CA ILE A 31 -6.25 6.05 -11.59
C ILE A 31 -7.18 7.20 -11.99
N ASP A 32 -7.00 8.37 -11.38
CA ASP A 32 -7.80 9.55 -11.71
C ASP A 32 -7.48 10.06 -13.12
N ASN A 33 -6.21 10.14 -13.49
CA ASN A 33 -5.81 10.54 -14.84
C ASN A 33 -6.26 9.54 -15.91
N GLU A 34 -6.19 8.24 -15.64
CA GLU A 34 -6.67 7.18 -16.54
C GLU A 34 -8.16 7.37 -16.82
N SER A 35 -8.96 7.52 -15.76
CA SER A 35 -10.41 7.69 -15.88
C SER A 35 -10.85 8.94 -16.63
N GLN A 36 -10.02 9.99 -16.58
CA GLN A 36 -10.27 11.27 -17.23
C GLN A 36 -9.69 11.31 -18.65
N GLY A 37 -9.05 10.22 -19.11
CA GLY A 37 -8.35 10.18 -20.39
C GLY A 37 -7.16 11.14 -20.48
N LYS A 38 -6.62 11.58 -19.33
CA LYS A 38 -5.50 12.53 -19.25
C LYS A 38 -4.13 11.87 -19.43
N ILE A 39 -4.09 10.54 -19.37
CA ILE A 39 -2.88 9.75 -19.53
C ILE A 39 -3.16 8.60 -20.52
N SER A 40 -2.17 8.26 -21.33
CA SER A 40 -2.29 7.11 -22.24
C SER A 40 -2.16 5.78 -21.48
N ASN A 41 -2.78 4.71 -21.99
CA ASN A 41 -2.67 3.37 -21.39
C ASN A 41 -1.21 2.89 -21.27
N SER A 42 -0.36 3.24 -22.25
CA SER A 42 1.06 2.90 -22.24
C SER A 42 1.82 3.62 -21.11
N GLU A 43 1.55 4.90 -20.93
CA GLU A 43 2.17 5.68 -19.86
C GLU A 43 1.67 5.25 -18.48
N ALA A 44 0.36 5.02 -18.33
CA ALA A 44 -0.22 4.48 -17.09
C ALA A 44 0.37 3.11 -16.73
N SER A 45 0.53 2.22 -17.71
CA SER A 45 1.11 0.88 -17.50
C SER A 45 2.55 0.96 -16.98
N LYS A 46 3.37 1.86 -17.55
CA LYS A 46 4.75 2.06 -17.09
C LYS A 46 4.80 2.59 -15.66
N LYS A 47 3.94 3.57 -15.33
CA LYS A 47 3.86 4.13 -13.98
C LYS A 47 3.39 3.09 -12.95
N LEU A 48 2.42 2.25 -13.29
CA LEU A 48 1.98 1.15 -12.43
C LEU A 48 3.07 0.10 -12.21
N ASP A 49 3.86 -0.25 -13.24
CA ASP A 49 4.96 -1.20 -13.08
C ASP A 49 6.06 -0.68 -12.14
N ILE A 50 6.30 0.64 -12.14
CA ILE A 50 7.20 1.28 -11.16
C ILE A 50 6.61 1.13 -9.75
N ILE A 51 5.35 1.51 -9.54
CA ILE A 51 4.69 1.37 -8.23
C ILE A 51 4.71 -0.09 -7.74
N ARG A 52 4.43 -1.04 -8.63
CA ARG A 52 4.45 -2.48 -8.34
C ARG A 52 5.81 -2.92 -7.78
N LYS A 53 6.90 -2.53 -8.44
CA LYS A 53 8.27 -2.85 -8.01
C LYS A 53 8.61 -2.20 -6.68
N GLU A 54 8.21 -0.95 -6.46
CA GLU A 54 8.42 -0.26 -5.18
C GLU A 54 7.66 -0.95 -4.03
N ILE A 55 6.41 -1.38 -4.25
CA ILE A 55 5.65 -2.16 -3.26
C ILE A 55 6.38 -3.46 -2.94
N GLU A 56 6.87 -4.19 -3.95
CA GLU A 56 7.61 -5.44 -3.77
C GLU A 56 8.87 -5.24 -2.91
N VAL A 57 9.62 -4.15 -3.14
CA VAL A 57 10.80 -3.79 -2.34
C VAL A 57 10.40 -3.50 -0.89
N ILE A 58 9.41 -2.63 -0.67
CA ILE A 58 8.93 -2.26 0.68
C ILE A 58 8.43 -3.50 1.42
N PHE A 59 7.65 -4.35 0.76
CA PHE A 59 7.14 -5.60 1.31
C PHE A 59 8.26 -6.50 1.77
N TYR A 60 9.23 -6.77 0.90
CA TYR A 60 10.33 -7.66 1.19
C TYR A 60 11.22 -7.15 2.34
N GLU A 61 11.49 -5.84 2.37
CA GLU A 61 12.23 -5.22 3.46
C GLU A 61 11.48 -5.31 4.80
N PHE A 62 10.16 -5.11 4.79
CA PHE A 62 9.35 -5.12 5.99
C PHE A 62 9.06 -6.54 6.51
N GLU A 63 8.81 -7.50 5.62
CA GLU A 63 8.52 -8.89 5.96
C GLU A 63 9.65 -9.52 6.78
N LYS A 64 10.90 -9.22 6.43
CA LYS A 64 12.10 -9.73 7.11
C LYS A 64 12.31 -9.23 8.53
N LEU A 65 11.55 -8.22 8.96
CA LEU A 65 11.73 -7.65 10.29
C LEU A 65 11.31 -8.64 11.39
N ASN A 66 12.22 -8.93 12.31
CA ASN A 66 11.90 -9.69 13.52
C ASN A 66 11.16 -8.79 14.51
N SER A 67 9.83 -8.85 14.47
CA SER A 67 8.97 -8.14 15.43
C SER A 67 9.03 -8.82 16.80
N PRO A 68 9.03 -8.07 17.91
CA PRO A 68 8.68 -8.63 19.20
C PRO A 68 7.34 -9.35 19.15
N SER A 69 7.15 -10.42 19.93
CA SER A 69 5.89 -11.18 19.99
C SER A 69 4.64 -10.31 20.21
N ARG A 70 4.73 -9.30 21.09
CA ARG A 70 3.66 -8.32 21.35
C ARG A 70 3.30 -7.41 20.17
N CYS A 71 4.13 -7.39 19.12
CA CYS A 71 3.95 -6.59 17.91
C CYS A 71 3.54 -7.43 16.69
N SER A 72 3.40 -8.75 16.81
CA SER A 72 3.07 -9.64 15.69
C SER A 72 1.77 -9.26 15.00
N SER A 73 0.73 -8.91 15.78
CA SER A 73 -0.55 -8.46 15.21
C SER A 73 -0.44 -7.14 14.44
N LEU A 74 0.47 -6.25 14.84
CA LEU A 74 0.74 -5.01 14.10
C LEU A 74 1.53 -5.30 12.83
N LYS A 75 2.53 -6.18 12.89
CA LYS A 75 3.30 -6.63 11.71
C LYS A 75 2.36 -7.20 10.63
N GLN A 76 1.46 -8.10 11.03
CA GLN A 76 0.48 -8.68 10.11
C GLN A 76 -0.43 -7.61 9.47
N LYS A 77 -0.89 -6.63 10.25
CA LYS A 77 -1.70 -5.53 9.70
C LYS A 77 -0.94 -4.71 8.66
N VAL A 78 0.33 -4.36 8.93
CA VAL A 78 1.16 -3.62 7.96
C VAL A 78 1.41 -4.44 6.70
N LEU A 79 1.70 -5.74 6.82
CA LEU A 79 1.84 -6.63 5.65
C LEU A 79 0.55 -6.71 4.83
N ASN A 80 -0.61 -6.80 5.48
CA ASN A 80 -1.90 -6.82 4.79
C ASN A 80 -2.20 -5.51 4.05
N ILE A 81 -1.75 -4.36 4.56
CA ILE A 81 -1.82 -3.09 3.84
C ILE A 81 -1.00 -3.18 2.55
N LEU A 82 0.25 -3.62 2.61
CA LEU A 82 1.11 -3.74 1.42
C LEU A 82 0.52 -4.69 0.38
N ILE A 83 -0.01 -5.85 0.82
CA ILE A 83 -0.69 -6.82 -0.06
C ILE A 83 -1.91 -6.19 -0.72
N SER A 84 -2.77 -5.52 0.06
CA SER A 84 -3.97 -4.87 -0.47
C SER A 84 -3.63 -3.81 -1.52
N MET A 85 -2.54 -3.08 -1.31
CA MET A 85 -2.06 -2.09 -2.28
C MET A 85 -1.59 -2.75 -3.58
N GLN A 86 -0.83 -3.84 -3.48
CA GLN A 86 -0.40 -4.62 -4.64
C GLN A 86 -1.61 -5.14 -5.44
N GLU A 87 -2.66 -5.64 -4.78
CA GLU A 87 -3.87 -6.09 -5.45
C GLU A 87 -4.55 -4.98 -6.26
N ILE A 88 -4.60 -3.75 -5.74
CA ILE A 88 -5.17 -2.61 -6.47
C ILE A 88 -4.36 -2.30 -7.73
N VAL A 89 -3.03 -2.31 -7.61
CA VAL A 89 -2.12 -2.09 -8.75
C VAL A 89 -2.31 -3.16 -9.82
N VAL A 90 -2.47 -4.42 -9.42
CA VAL A 90 -2.72 -5.54 -10.33
C VAL A 90 -4.05 -5.37 -11.04
N ILE A 91 -5.14 -5.11 -10.32
CA ILE A 91 -6.47 -4.91 -10.92
C ILE A 91 -6.47 -3.72 -11.88
N ASN A 92 -5.77 -2.65 -11.55
CA ASN A 92 -5.64 -1.51 -12.46
C ASN A 92 -4.80 -1.84 -13.70
N SER A 93 -3.77 -2.67 -13.55
CA SER A 93 -2.99 -3.17 -14.70
C SER A 93 -3.84 -4.08 -15.60
N GLU A 94 -4.72 -4.90 -15.02
CA GLU A 94 -5.70 -5.71 -15.77
C GLU A 94 -6.69 -4.85 -16.56
N SER A 95 -7.10 -3.68 -16.01
CA SER A 95 -7.90 -2.69 -16.75
C SER A 95 -7.18 -2.24 -18.03
N LEU A 96 -5.92 -1.81 -17.89
CA LEU A 96 -5.12 -1.31 -19.00
C LEU A 96 -4.84 -2.39 -20.05
N TYR A 97 -4.61 -3.63 -19.61
CA TYR A 97 -4.46 -4.77 -20.50
C TYR A 97 -5.74 -5.03 -21.29
N ALA A 98 -6.90 -5.09 -20.62
CA ALA A 98 -8.19 -5.26 -21.28
C ALA A 98 -8.48 -4.16 -22.29
N ALA A 99 -8.15 -2.90 -21.97
CA ALA A 99 -8.30 -1.78 -22.90
C ALA A 99 -7.42 -1.94 -24.15
N LYS A 100 -6.18 -2.43 -23.99
CA LYS A 100 -5.27 -2.71 -25.10
C LYS A 100 -5.79 -3.80 -26.04
N GLU A 101 -6.45 -4.81 -25.49
CA GLU A 101 -7.09 -5.91 -26.25
C GLU A 101 -8.46 -5.53 -26.84
N GLY A 102 -8.90 -4.27 -26.67
CA GLY A 102 -10.21 -3.79 -27.16
C GLY A 102 -11.41 -4.26 -26.32
N LEU A 103 -11.18 -4.85 -25.15
CA LEU A 103 -12.20 -5.35 -24.22
C LEU A 103 -12.72 -4.23 -23.31
N ASN A 104 -13.33 -3.21 -23.91
CA ASN A 104 -13.72 -1.96 -23.23
C ASN A 104 -14.60 -2.16 -21.99
N GLY A 105 -15.58 -3.07 -22.04
CA GLY A 105 -16.44 -3.36 -20.90
C GLY A 105 -15.69 -3.97 -19.72
N GLN A 106 -14.74 -4.87 -19.99
CA GLN A 106 -13.90 -5.47 -18.95
C GLN A 106 -12.93 -4.44 -18.35
N SER A 107 -12.34 -3.59 -19.19
CA SER A 107 -11.48 -2.50 -18.72
C SER A 107 -12.23 -1.58 -17.77
N GLN A 108 -13.41 -1.09 -18.15
CA GLN A 108 -14.21 -0.21 -17.30
C GLN A 108 -14.60 -0.87 -15.97
N ASN A 109 -14.98 -2.16 -15.99
CA ASN A 109 -15.29 -2.89 -14.77
C ASN A 109 -14.09 -2.98 -13.83
N LYS A 110 -12.90 -3.27 -14.37
CA LYS A 110 -11.66 -3.37 -13.60
C LYS A 110 -11.19 -2.01 -13.06
N LEU A 111 -11.31 -0.93 -13.83
CA LEU A 111 -11.02 0.42 -13.36
C LEU A 111 -11.99 0.87 -12.25
N SER A 112 -13.26 0.49 -12.36
CA SER A 112 -14.24 0.73 -11.29
C SER A 112 -13.91 -0.08 -10.02
N GLU A 113 -13.52 -1.34 -10.19
CA GLU A 113 -13.09 -2.21 -9.09
C GLU A 113 -11.83 -1.66 -8.40
N SER A 114 -10.81 -1.25 -9.15
CA SER A 114 -9.56 -0.69 -8.59
C SER A 114 -9.85 0.55 -7.75
N ARG A 115 -10.74 1.44 -8.22
CA ARG A 115 -11.21 2.62 -7.48
C ARG A 115 -11.93 2.28 -6.19
N ALA A 116 -12.89 1.35 -6.25
CA ALA A 116 -13.63 0.94 -5.07
C ALA A 116 -12.70 0.33 -4.00
N ARG A 117 -11.74 -0.50 -4.42
CA ARG A 117 -10.72 -1.07 -3.53
C ARG A 117 -9.77 -0.02 -2.98
N LEU A 118 -9.38 0.97 -3.79
CA LEU A 118 -8.55 2.10 -3.33
C LEU A 118 -9.22 2.87 -2.20
N GLU A 119 -10.53 3.17 -2.31
CA GLU A 119 -11.25 3.88 -1.27
C GLU A 119 -11.39 3.08 0.02
N LYS A 120 -11.57 1.75 -0.06
CA LYS A 120 -11.53 0.88 1.12
C LYS A 120 -10.13 0.87 1.73
N PHE A 121 -9.10 0.66 0.92
CA PHE A 121 -7.71 0.65 1.33
C PHE A 121 -7.31 1.93 2.06
N ARG A 122 -7.74 3.11 1.59
CA ARG A 122 -7.44 4.40 2.22
C ARG A 122 -7.88 4.45 3.69
N LYS A 123 -9.03 3.86 4.03
CA LYS A 123 -9.54 3.79 5.40
C LYS A 123 -8.67 2.88 6.26
N ASP A 124 -8.41 1.67 5.77
CA ASP A 124 -7.58 0.69 6.49
C ASP A 124 -6.15 1.21 6.70
N PHE A 125 -5.57 1.83 5.67
CA PHE A 125 -4.26 2.48 5.70
C PHE A 125 -4.20 3.59 6.75
N HIS A 126 -5.21 4.45 6.81
CA HIS A 126 -5.29 5.52 7.81
C HIS A 126 -5.33 4.96 9.23
N ASP A 127 -6.18 3.95 9.48
CA ASP A 127 -6.34 3.34 10.80
C ASP A 127 -5.05 2.66 11.29
N VAL A 128 -4.37 1.92 10.40
CA VAL A 128 -3.08 1.29 10.73
C VAL A 128 -2.01 2.35 10.98
N THR A 129 -1.92 3.39 10.15
CA THR A 129 -0.96 4.49 10.31
C THR A 129 -1.15 5.19 11.65
N LYS A 130 -2.39 5.55 11.98
CA LYS A 130 -2.73 6.17 13.27
C LYS A 130 -2.31 5.28 14.44
N ARG A 131 -2.57 3.97 14.34
CA ARG A 131 -2.19 3.01 15.39
C ARG A 131 -0.68 2.91 15.57
N VAL A 132 0.09 2.86 14.48
CA VAL A 132 1.57 2.86 14.54
C VAL A 132 2.07 4.13 15.25
N ASN A 133 1.51 5.29 14.88
CA ASN A 133 1.91 6.58 15.45
C ASN A 133 1.55 6.72 16.93
N VAL A 134 0.38 6.26 17.36
CA VAL A 134 0.00 6.21 18.79
C VAL A 134 0.98 5.34 19.57
N LEU A 135 1.24 4.11 19.11
CA LEU A 135 2.16 3.19 19.79
C LEU A 135 3.61 3.70 19.85
N LEU A 136 4.01 4.53 18.89
CA LEU A 136 5.34 5.13 18.83
C LEU A 136 5.47 6.36 19.76
N THR A 137 4.39 7.11 19.95
CA THR A 137 4.33 8.32 20.78
C THR A 137 3.97 8.05 22.24
N GLU A 138 3.38 6.90 22.55
CA GLU A 138 3.25 6.37 23.91
C GLU A 138 4.64 6.27 24.58
N LYS A 139 5.06 7.34 25.26
CA LYS A 139 6.07 7.27 26.32
C LYS A 139 5.57 6.25 27.35
N LYS A 140 6.48 5.46 27.93
CA LYS A 140 6.16 4.61 29.09
C LYS A 140 5.51 5.47 30.18
N SER A 141 4.18 5.52 30.25
CA SER A 141 3.43 5.79 31.48
C SER A 141 3.51 4.52 32.31
N SER A 142 4.72 4.21 32.78
CA SER A 142 4.96 3.09 33.68
C SER A 142 6.05 3.54 34.63
N LYS A 143 5.62 4.33 35.62
CA LYS A 143 6.04 4.35 37.02
C LYS A 143 5.49 5.61 37.68
N THR A 144 4.35 5.47 38.36
CA THR A 144 4.20 5.89 39.75
C THR A 144 3.34 4.85 40.44
#